data_AF-A0A409VXX7-F1
#
_entry.id   AF-A0A409VXX7-F1
#
_cell.length_a   1.000
_cell.length_b   1.000
_cell.length_c   1.000
_cell.angle_alpha   90.00
_cell.angle_beta   90.00
_cell.angle_gamma   90.00
#
_symmetry.space_group_name_H-M   'P 1'
#
loop_
_entity.id
_entity.type
_entity.pdbx_description
1 polymer ?
#
loop_
_entity_poly.entity_id
_entity_poly.type
_entity_poly.pdbx_seq_one_letter_code
_entity_poly.pdbx_strand_id
1 'polypeptide(L)'
;MAERMQAAERAEADLGGQSFAGVDWIDAIYGEIEILRSFNTTNMNRHLIFHNRPIDSGPFIWPSDEEITLPNYGVHSLTQDSVNREMLFVENRLCQLIEIVRRRGHPDEDERARALLDRLLIELGRLVRQKEIEWAQQRGTVGTYRNYLNTGENMFMYITIE
;
A
#
# COMPACT_ATOMS: atom_id res chain seq x y z
N MET A 1 50.42 19.06 -1.69
CA MET A 1 49.19 19.12 -2.52
C MET A 1 49.07 17.87 -3.40
N ALA A 2 50.15 17.42 -4.03
CA ALA A 2 50.19 16.17 -4.82
C ALA A 2 49.87 14.88 -4.02
N GLU A 3 50.31 14.76 -2.77
CA GLU A 3 50.03 13.56 -1.93
C GLU A 3 48.56 13.38 -1.56
N ARG A 4 47.78 14.47 -1.47
CA ARG A 4 46.34 14.41 -1.19
C ARG A 4 45.52 13.97 -2.40
N MET A 5 45.99 14.27 -3.62
CA MET A 5 45.38 13.76 -4.85
C MET A 5 45.64 12.27 -5.04
N GLN A 6 46.86 11.79 -4.75
CA GLN A 6 47.17 10.36 -4.81
C GLN A 6 46.42 9.53 -3.75
N ALA A 7 46.13 10.11 -2.58
CA ALA A 7 45.28 9.47 -1.58
C ALA A 7 43.80 9.40 -2.02
N ALA A 8 43.32 10.40 -2.76
CA ALA A 8 41.96 10.40 -3.32
C ALA A 8 41.81 9.42 -4.50
N GLU A 9 42.79 9.34 -5.41
CA GLU A 9 42.81 8.36 -6.50
C GLU A 9 42.92 6.91 -5.98
N ARG A 10 43.66 6.68 -4.89
CA ARG A 10 43.71 5.36 -4.23
C ARG A 10 42.41 5.01 -3.51
N ALA A 11 41.72 6.00 -2.92
CA ALA A 11 40.40 5.79 -2.31
C ALA A 11 39.31 5.52 -3.36
N GLU A 12 39.38 6.17 -4.53
CA GLU A 12 38.49 5.87 -5.67
C GLU A 12 38.79 4.49 -6.29
N ALA A 13 40.06 4.06 -6.31
CA ALA A 13 40.43 2.71 -6.75
C ALA A 13 39.94 1.61 -5.78
N ASP A 14 39.95 1.85 -4.47
CA ASP A 14 39.39 0.93 -3.46
C ASP A 14 37.85 0.89 -3.49
N LEU A 15 37.18 1.99 -3.87
CA LEU A 15 35.73 2.02 -4.07
C LEU A 15 35.29 1.47 -5.45
N GLY A 16 36.17 1.54 -6.46
CA GLY A 16 35.96 0.93 -7.78
C GLY A 16 36.04 -0.60 -7.79
N GLY A 17 36.44 -1.22 -6.68
CA GLY A 17 36.54 -2.66 -6.48
C GLY A 17 35.42 -3.29 -5.63
N GLN A 18 34.53 -2.48 -5.02
CA GLN A 18 33.31 -3.03 -4.40
C GLN A 18 32.28 -3.31 -5.49
N SER A 19 32.49 -4.43 -6.16
CA SER A 19 31.38 -5.13 -6.79
C SER A 19 30.31 -5.35 -5.72
N PHE A 20 29.11 -4.79 -5.90
CA PHE A 20 27.90 -5.27 -5.21
C PHE A 20 27.52 -6.70 -5.68
N ALA A 21 28.51 -7.54 -6.01
CA ALA A 21 28.36 -8.97 -6.12
C ALA A 21 28.12 -9.53 -4.72
N GLY A 22 26.86 -9.64 -4.34
CA GLY A 22 26.51 -10.31 -3.09
C GLY A 22 25.11 -10.05 -2.56
N VAL A 23 24.43 -8.99 -3.02
CA VAL A 23 23.02 -8.79 -2.63
C VAL A 23 22.15 -9.57 -3.60
N ASP A 24 21.61 -10.70 -3.14
CA ASP A 24 20.56 -11.41 -3.85
C ASP A 24 19.38 -10.46 -4.06
N TRP A 25 19.01 -10.24 -5.32
CA TRP A 25 17.94 -9.31 -5.67
C TRP A 25 16.59 -9.75 -5.09
N ILE A 26 16.39 -11.05 -4.88
CA ILE A 26 15.20 -11.60 -4.24
C ILE A 26 15.15 -11.14 -2.79
N ASP A 27 16.26 -11.29 -2.06
CA ASP A 27 16.34 -10.90 -0.64
C ASP A 27 16.24 -9.37 -0.48
N ALA A 28 16.78 -8.59 -1.43
CA ALA A 28 16.61 -7.15 -1.45
C ALA A 28 15.13 -6.75 -1.58
N ILE A 29 14.36 -7.42 -2.45
CA ILE A 29 12.92 -7.15 -2.60
C ILE A 29 12.16 -7.61 -1.36
N TYR A 30 12.50 -8.76 -0.76
CA TYR A 30 11.89 -9.17 0.51
C TYR A 30 12.11 -8.14 1.62
N GLY A 31 13.34 -7.62 1.75
CA GLY A 31 13.64 -6.54 2.70
C GLY A 31 12.83 -5.29 2.43
N GLU A 32 12.66 -4.93 1.16
CA GLU A 32 11.83 -3.79 0.76
C GLU A 32 10.34 -4.00 1.07
N ILE A 33 9.80 -5.21 0.88
CA ILE A 33 8.41 -5.55 1.25
C ILE A 33 8.19 -5.32 2.76
N GLU A 34 9.11 -5.75 3.62
CA GLU A 34 8.98 -5.56 5.06
C GLU A 34 9.05 -4.07 5.45
N ILE A 35 9.87 -3.27 4.78
CA ILE A 35 9.88 -1.81 4.93
C ILE A 35 8.53 -1.23 4.52
N LEU A 36 8.01 -1.59 3.34
CA LEU A 36 6.72 -1.12 2.81
C LEU A 36 5.55 -1.47 3.72
N ARG A 37 5.60 -2.65 4.35
CA ARG A 37 4.58 -3.11 5.31
C ARG A 37 4.53 -2.28 6.59
N SER A 38 5.62 -1.59 6.95
CA SER A 38 5.69 -0.75 8.14
C SER A 38 4.97 0.61 8.00
N PHE A 39 4.63 1.02 6.78
CA PHE A 39 3.93 2.28 6.52
C PHE A 39 2.47 2.23 7.01
N ASN A 40 1.99 3.34 7.54
CA ASN A 40 0.63 3.44 8.05
C ASN A 40 -0.31 4.00 6.98
N THR A 41 -0.70 3.12 6.08
CA THR A 41 -1.47 3.44 4.87
C THR A 41 -2.90 3.93 5.11
N THR A 42 -3.43 3.79 6.33
CA THR A 42 -4.77 4.27 6.72
C THR A 42 -4.74 4.89 8.11
N ASN A 43 -5.57 5.90 8.36
CA ASN A 43 -5.62 6.58 9.65
C ASN A 43 -7.07 6.67 10.16
N MET A 44 -7.32 6.18 11.39
CA MET A 44 -8.65 6.19 11.99
C MET A 44 -9.27 7.61 12.11
N ASN A 45 -8.43 8.65 12.15
CA ASN A 45 -8.87 10.04 12.28
C ASN A 45 -8.94 10.76 10.94
N ARG A 46 -8.48 10.14 9.84
CA ARG A 46 -8.43 10.75 8.51
C ARG A 46 -8.71 9.71 7.43
N HIS A 47 -9.93 9.75 6.90
CA HIS A 47 -10.36 8.88 5.83
C HIS A 47 -9.62 9.13 4.52
N LEU A 48 -9.44 8.07 3.74
CA LEU A 48 -8.94 8.16 2.37
C LEU A 48 -9.89 8.96 1.49
N ILE A 49 -9.36 9.77 0.58
CA ILE A 49 -10.16 10.58 -0.35
C ILE A 49 -10.19 9.90 -1.71
N PHE A 50 -11.35 9.38 -2.07
CA PHE A 50 -11.59 8.75 -3.37
C PHE A 50 -11.97 9.78 -4.43
N HIS A 51 -11.60 9.53 -5.69
CA HIS A 51 -12.07 10.34 -6.82
C HIS A 51 -13.58 10.27 -6.98
N ASN A 52 -14.14 9.07 -6.80
CA ASN A 52 -15.57 8.83 -6.84
C ASN A 52 -16.15 8.81 -5.43
N ARG A 53 -17.37 9.32 -5.28
CA ARG A 53 -18.05 9.33 -3.98
C ARG A 53 -18.53 7.92 -3.63
N PRO A 54 -18.09 7.34 -2.50
CA PRO A 54 -18.44 5.96 -2.16
C PRO A 54 -19.95 5.69 -2.11
N ILE A 55 -20.74 6.66 -1.67
CA ILE A 55 -22.19 6.54 -1.57
C ILE A 55 -22.88 6.44 -2.94
N ASP A 56 -22.39 7.17 -3.94
CA ASP A 56 -22.99 7.27 -5.27
C ASP A 56 -22.51 6.15 -6.20
N SER A 57 -21.34 5.56 -5.92
CA SER A 57 -20.66 4.60 -6.79
C SER A 57 -20.88 3.14 -6.42
N GLY A 58 -21.72 2.86 -5.41
CA GLY A 58 -22.12 1.50 -5.05
C GLY A 58 -21.11 0.74 -4.17
N PRO A 59 -21.26 -0.59 -4.01
CA PRO A 59 -20.37 -1.40 -3.19
C PRO A 59 -18.95 -1.44 -3.75
N PHE A 60 -17.98 -1.79 -2.90
CA PHE A 60 -16.62 -2.03 -3.33
C PHE A 60 -16.56 -3.31 -4.17
N ILE A 61 -15.91 -3.24 -5.32
CA ILE A 61 -15.69 -4.37 -6.21
C ILE A 61 -14.21 -4.71 -6.15
N TRP A 62 -13.90 -5.95 -5.81
CA TRP A 62 -12.53 -6.43 -5.81
C TRP A 62 -11.96 -6.44 -7.23
N PRO A 63 -10.73 -5.93 -7.42
CA PRO A 63 -10.07 -5.98 -8.72
C PRO A 63 -9.78 -7.42 -9.13
N SER A 64 -9.80 -7.69 -10.44
CA SER A 64 -9.28 -8.93 -10.99
C SER A 64 -7.76 -9.08 -10.80
N ASP A 65 -7.23 -10.27 -11.06
CA ASP A 65 -5.80 -10.57 -10.96
C ASP A 65 -4.93 -9.70 -11.88
N GLU A 66 -5.48 -9.22 -12.98
CA GLU A 66 -4.79 -8.29 -13.88
C GLU A 66 -4.86 -6.87 -13.32
N GLU A 67 -6.05 -6.43 -12.90
CA GLU A 67 -6.31 -5.07 -12.43
C GLU A 67 -5.63 -4.76 -11.10
N ILE A 68 -5.43 -5.75 -10.22
CA ILE A 68 -4.77 -5.54 -8.92
C ILE A 68 -3.34 -5.02 -9.10
N THR A 69 -2.72 -5.29 -10.25
CA THR A 69 -1.37 -4.82 -10.58
C THR A 69 -1.33 -3.43 -11.21
N LEU A 70 -2.50 -2.82 -11.47
CA LEU A 70 -2.62 -1.45 -11.96
C LEU A 70 -2.71 -0.49 -10.76
N PRO A 71 -1.70 0.38 -10.54
CA PRO A 71 -1.71 1.24 -9.37
C PRO A 71 -2.82 2.29 -9.46
N ASN A 72 -3.53 2.48 -8.36
CA ASN A 72 -4.55 3.51 -8.20
C ASN A 72 -5.59 3.58 -9.34
N TYR A 73 -6.06 2.42 -9.79
CA TYR A 73 -6.95 2.29 -10.93
C TYR A 73 -8.44 2.13 -10.53
N GLY A 74 -9.34 2.43 -11.48
CA GLY A 74 -10.76 2.11 -11.40
C GLY A 74 -11.59 3.06 -10.54
N VAL A 75 -12.81 2.60 -10.20
CA VAL A 75 -13.82 3.37 -9.45
C VAL A 75 -13.34 3.73 -8.03
N HIS A 76 -12.50 2.89 -7.44
CA HIS A 76 -11.99 3.05 -6.07
C HIS A 76 -10.61 3.73 -6.04
N SER A 77 -10.27 4.47 -7.10
CA SER A 77 -9.05 5.28 -7.16
C SER A 77 -9.09 6.45 -6.18
N LEU A 78 -7.92 6.76 -5.63
CA LEU A 78 -7.64 7.80 -4.66
C LEU A 78 -7.14 9.07 -5.33
N THR A 79 -7.49 10.22 -4.77
CA THR A 79 -6.94 11.53 -5.17
C THR A 79 -5.49 11.68 -4.72
N GLN A 80 -4.80 12.71 -5.23
CA GLN A 80 -3.42 13.05 -4.82
C GLN A 80 -3.34 13.82 -3.49
N ASP A 81 -4.39 13.79 -2.67
CA ASP A 81 -4.41 14.45 -1.38
C ASP A 81 -3.37 13.85 -0.41
N SER A 82 -2.88 14.70 0.51
CA SER A 82 -1.82 14.31 1.44
C SER A 82 -2.18 13.12 2.34
N VAL A 83 -3.46 12.93 2.64
CA VAL A 83 -3.97 11.77 3.41
C VAL A 83 -3.77 10.45 2.67
N ASN A 84 -3.80 10.45 1.34
CA ASN A 84 -3.63 9.25 0.52
C ASN A 84 -2.16 8.93 0.21
N ARG A 85 -1.23 9.82 0.57
CA ARG A 85 0.16 9.78 0.11
C ARG A 85 0.85 8.44 0.41
N GLU A 86 0.73 7.94 1.63
CA GLU A 86 1.37 6.67 2.02
C GLU A 86 0.74 5.49 1.29
N MET A 87 -0.59 5.44 1.21
CA MET A 87 -1.31 4.41 0.48
C MET A 87 -0.88 4.34 -1.00
N LEU A 88 -0.87 5.50 -1.66
CA LEU A 88 -0.45 5.63 -3.06
C LEU A 88 1.02 5.27 -3.26
N PHE A 89 1.90 5.69 -2.34
CA PHE A 89 3.32 5.37 -2.41
C PHE A 89 3.56 3.86 -2.33
N VAL A 90 2.98 3.21 -1.31
CA VAL A 90 3.18 1.77 -1.10
C VAL A 90 2.58 0.97 -2.26
N GLU A 91 1.35 1.29 -2.69
CA GLU A 91 0.69 0.61 -3.82
C GLU A 91 1.52 0.74 -5.10
N ASN A 92 1.93 1.95 -5.47
CA ASN A 92 2.78 2.18 -6.65
C ASN A 92 4.08 1.39 -6.57
N ARG A 93 4.72 1.38 -5.40
CA ARG A 93 6.00 0.70 -5.24
C ARG A 93 5.86 -0.83 -5.35
N LEU A 94 4.82 -1.41 -4.77
CA LEU A 94 4.52 -2.84 -4.92
C LEU A 94 4.27 -3.22 -6.40
N CYS A 95 3.49 -2.42 -7.14
CA CYS A 95 3.29 -2.64 -8.58
C CYS A 95 4.61 -2.59 -9.37
N GLN A 96 5.51 -1.65 -9.04
CA GLN A 96 6.84 -1.59 -9.66
C GLN A 96 7.69 -2.82 -9.35
N LEU A 97 7.65 -3.32 -8.11
CA LEU A 97 8.39 -4.53 -7.70
C LEU A 97 7.87 -5.77 -8.43
N ILE A 98 6.55 -5.89 -8.64
CA ILE A 98 5.94 -6.96 -9.45
C ILE A 98 6.49 -6.93 -10.88
N GLU A 99 6.53 -5.76 -11.51
CA GLU A 99 7.08 -5.61 -12.85
C GLU A 99 8.57 -6.00 -12.92
N ILE A 100 9.34 -5.69 -11.88
CA ILE A 100 10.75 -6.12 -11.78
C ILE A 100 10.84 -7.65 -11.68
N VAL A 101 10.04 -8.29 -10.82
CA VAL A 101 10.02 -9.75 -10.66
C VAL A 101 9.62 -10.44 -11.97
N ARG A 102 8.57 -9.94 -12.65
CA ARG A 102 8.11 -10.49 -13.94
C ARG A 102 9.20 -10.40 -15.02
N ARG A 103 9.93 -9.30 -15.09
CA ARG A 103 10.95 -9.07 -16.14
C ARG A 103 12.29 -9.76 -15.86
N ARG A 104 12.70 -9.83 -14.59
CA ARG A 104 14.02 -10.33 -14.19
C ARG A 104 13.99 -11.75 -13.68
N GLY A 105 12.93 -12.12 -12.96
CA GLY A 105 12.87 -13.36 -12.20
C GLY A 105 12.38 -14.55 -12.98
N HIS A 106 11.73 -14.37 -14.15
CA HIS A 106 11.13 -15.46 -14.92
C HIS A 106 10.31 -16.41 -14.03
N PRO A 107 9.24 -15.94 -13.37
CA PRO A 107 8.51 -16.71 -12.35
C PRO A 107 7.88 -18.01 -12.86
N ASP A 108 7.79 -18.21 -14.18
CA ASP A 108 7.37 -19.49 -14.78
C ASP A 108 8.45 -20.58 -14.67
N GLU A 109 9.71 -20.18 -14.48
CA GLU A 109 10.89 -21.04 -14.48
C GLU A 109 11.63 -21.04 -13.13
N ASP A 110 11.57 -19.96 -12.35
CA ASP A 110 12.20 -19.82 -11.03
C ASP A 110 11.15 -19.81 -9.91
N GLU A 111 11.17 -20.84 -9.06
CA GLU A 111 10.28 -21.00 -7.92
C GLU A 111 10.45 -19.89 -6.87
N ARG A 112 11.67 -19.37 -6.67
CA ARG A 112 11.90 -18.26 -5.73
C ARG A 112 11.30 -16.97 -6.25
N ALA A 113 11.41 -16.72 -7.56
CA ALA A 113 10.77 -15.57 -8.19
C ALA A 113 9.24 -15.68 -8.15
N ARG A 114 8.69 -16.89 -8.33
CA ARG A 114 7.24 -17.14 -8.18
C ARG A 114 6.76 -16.87 -6.76
N ALA A 115 7.44 -17.42 -5.76
CA ALA A 115 7.10 -17.21 -4.35
C ALA A 115 7.17 -15.71 -3.96
N LEU A 116 8.14 -14.98 -4.51
CA LEU A 116 8.25 -13.54 -4.32
C LEU A 116 7.10 -12.78 -5.00
N LEU A 117 6.70 -13.17 -6.21
CA LEU A 117 5.55 -12.60 -6.91
C LEU A 117 4.25 -12.81 -6.11
N ASP A 118 4.01 -14.03 -5.63
CA ASP A 118 2.84 -14.35 -4.81
C ASP A 118 2.82 -13.52 -3.52
N ARG A 119 3.98 -13.33 -2.88
CA ARG A 119 4.11 -12.47 -1.70
C ARG A 119 3.75 -11.02 -2.00
N LEU A 120 4.20 -10.46 -3.12
CA LEU A 120 3.86 -9.09 -3.55
C LEU A 120 2.36 -8.94 -3.81
N LEU A 121 1.73 -9.92 -4.45
CA LEU A 121 0.28 -9.93 -4.70
C LEU A 121 -0.53 -9.99 -3.40
N ILE A 122 -0.07 -10.76 -2.41
CA ILE A 122 -0.67 -10.79 -1.07
C ILE A 122 -0.63 -9.40 -0.42
N GLU A 123 0.51 -8.70 -0.51
CA GLU A 123 0.62 -7.36 0.07
C GLU A 123 -0.22 -6.31 -0.67
N LEU A 124 -0.37 -6.42 -2.00
CA LEU A 124 -1.35 -5.61 -2.72
C LEU A 124 -2.79 -5.94 -2.28
N GLY A 125 -3.12 -7.22 -2.12
CA GLY A 125 -4.41 -7.65 -1.58
C GLY A 125 -4.72 -7.05 -0.21
N ARG A 126 -3.70 -6.94 0.66
CA ARG A 126 -3.82 -6.25 1.96
C ARG A 126 -4.19 -4.77 1.78
N LEU A 127 -3.56 -4.05 0.85
CA LEU A 127 -3.90 -2.65 0.58
C LEU A 127 -5.31 -2.51 -0.03
N VAL A 128 -5.68 -3.38 -0.96
CA VAL A 128 -7.03 -3.40 -1.55
C VAL A 128 -8.08 -3.60 -0.46
N ARG A 129 -7.84 -4.54 0.48
CA ARG A 129 -8.72 -4.75 1.63
C ARG A 129 -8.85 -3.51 2.52
N GLN A 130 -7.78 -2.74 2.70
CA GLN A 130 -7.84 -1.47 3.44
C GLN A 130 -8.68 -0.42 2.69
N LYS A 131 -8.55 -0.31 1.36
CA LYS A 131 -9.44 0.56 0.56
C LYS A 131 -10.90 0.14 0.68
N GLU A 132 -11.17 -1.17 0.65
CA GLU A 132 -12.53 -1.71 0.82
C GLU A 132 -13.14 -1.29 2.15
N ILE A 133 -12.39 -1.41 3.24
CA ILE A 133 -12.85 -1.02 4.58
C ILE A 133 -13.15 0.48 4.62
N GLU A 134 -12.24 1.32 4.13
CA GLU A 134 -12.43 2.78 4.07
C GLU A 134 -13.63 3.17 3.20
N TRP A 135 -13.78 2.52 2.05
CA TRP A 135 -14.93 2.70 1.16
C TRP A 135 -16.24 2.35 1.86
N ALA A 136 -16.29 1.20 2.54
CA ALA A 136 -17.47 0.77 3.29
C ALA A 136 -17.80 1.71 4.46
N GLN A 137 -16.79 2.18 5.21
CA GLN A 137 -16.97 3.13 6.30
C GLN A 137 -17.56 4.46 5.81
N GLN A 138 -17.09 4.98 4.68
CA GLN A 138 -17.60 6.22 4.09
C GLN A 138 -19.03 6.07 3.54
N ARG A 139 -19.43 4.86 3.13
CA ARG A 139 -20.82 4.55 2.78
C ARG A 139 -21.73 4.45 3.99
N GLY A 140 -21.24 3.88 5.10
CA GLY A 140 -22.01 3.71 6.33
C GLY A 140 -22.18 4.99 7.15
N THR A 141 -21.20 5.90 7.12
CA THR A 141 -21.17 7.11 7.96
C THR A 141 -22.19 8.18 7.56
N VAL A 142 -22.69 8.19 6.32
CA VAL A 142 -23.76 9.12 5.92
C VAL A 142 -25.13 8.69 6.49
N GLY A 143 -25.26 7.47 7.01
CA GLY A 143 -26.46 6.98 7.71
C GLY A 143 -26.48 7.28 9.22
N THR A 144 -25.40 7.82 9.80
CA THR A 144 -25.18 7.78 11.26
C THR A 144 -25.01 9.18 11.88
N TYR A 145 -26.00 10.06 11.68
CA TYR A 145 -26.39 11.02 12.73
C TYR A 145 -27.30 10.39 13.80
N ARG A 146 -27.28 9.06 13.93
CA ARG A 146 -27.93 8.30 14.99
C ARG A 146 -27.00 7.20 15.48
N ASN A 147 -26.06 7.58 16.33
CA ASN A 147 -25.39 6.66 17.23
C ASN A 147 -26.42 6.12 18.23
N TYR A 148 -27.18 5.09 17.86
CA TYR A 148 -27.69 4.14 18.85
C TYR A 148 -26.64 3.04 18.97
N LEU A 149 -25.70 3.26 19.89
CA LEU A 149 -24.91 2.19 20.47
C LEU A 149 -25.88 1.25 21.17
N ASN A 150 -26.04 0.04 20.63
CA ASN A 150 -26.75 -1.04 21.27
C ASN A 150 -25.83 -1.65 22.35
N THR A 151 -25.50 -0.86 23.38
CA THR A 151 -25.02 -1.38 24.65
C THR A 151 -26.22 -1.35 25.57
N GLY A 152 -26.77 -2.52 25.84
CA GLY A 152 -27.96 -2.67 26.67
C GLY A 152 -27.75 -2.06 28.04
N GLU A 153 -28.30 -0.88 28.26
CA GLU A 153 -28.51 -0.27 29.56
C GLU A 153 -29.70 0.68 29.45
N ASN A 154 -30.64 0.52 30.39
CA ASN A 154 -31.90 1.25 30.51
C ASN A 154 -31.73 2.77 30.34
N MET A 155 -32.52 3.38 29.46
CA MET A 155 -32.85 4.80 29.60
C MET A 155 -34.35 5.00 29.35
N PHE A 156 -35.11 5.00 30.44
CA PHE A 156 -36.47 5.53 30.48
C PHE A 156 -36.39 7.05 30.21
N MET A 157 -37.17 7.53 29.24
CA MET A 157 -37.43 8.97 29.12
C MET A 157 -38.92 9.16 28.88
N TYR A 158 -39.60 9.71 29.89
CA TYR A 158 -41.00 10.13 29.85
C TYR A 158 -41.17 11.28 28.86
N ILE A 159 -42.17 11.18 27.98
CA ILE A 159 -42.65 12.32 27.21
C ILE A 159 -43.86 12.89 27.94
N THR A 160 -43.71 14.10 28.49
CA THR A 160 -44.83 14.95 28.87
C THR A 160 -45.25 15.72 27.62
N ILE A 161 -46.52 15.61 27.22
CA ILE A 161 -47.13 16.43 26.17
C ILE A 161 -48.03 17.43 26.88
N GLU A 162 -47.78 18.73 26.67
CA GLU A 162 -48.75 19.81 26.94
C GLU A 162 -49.76 19.91 25.80
#